data_AF-J0WW36-F1
#
_entry.id   AF-J0WW36-F1
#
_cell.length_a   1.000
_cell.length_b   1.000
_cell.length_c   1.000
_cell.angle_alpha   90.00
_cell.angle_beta   90.00
_cell.angle_gamma   90.00
#
_symmetry.space_group_name_H-M   'P 1'
#
loop_
_entity.id
_entity.type
_entity.pdbx_description
1 polymer ?
#
loop_
_entity_poly.entity_id
_entity_poly.type
_entity_poly.pdbx_seq_one_letter_code
_entity_poly.pdbx_strand_id
1 'polypeptide(L)'
;MAEIRQCIRDIPLPTWVARPPPNLGEASHGKLKADVVLILFTVIFPMIVPEILARPLPEQSRRRFIMLENFAHLVSATNIVASYSTSNALADAYMDHYVQYRSTRQQLWPHQHSVPNHHIAMHNGPALKFWGPLAPLSEFAYERQNGILAAISTNTRHYTYPHRRLYFICRRGRLEALIRDAVDKSSTLQKFCAVLFPDALPPAVLSSAETAIISSQNQELSPEHYQLILDHVNTPHGVWRHRDSFPHPPLAKVLPARAKSLRGITIHTRSYAVKGSHLANSSISFFVPSTRTKRTGFINTIWQLPMEAKLRTFMLVHTLEDLTAEEYRQTPYAALADMQTRPVSCTQSDRSYIIEPEHIVCHAVVYRRPTGTFGVDQELYIVNTALSRGRK
;
A
#
# COMPACT_ATOMS: atom_id res chain seq x y z
N MET A 1 7.73 22.85 12.22
CA MET A 1 8.53 22.47 11.02
C MET A 1 9.63 21.47 11.32
N ALA A 2 10.47 21.66 12.35
CA ALA A 2 11.55 20.73 12.67
C ALA A 2 11.08 19.28 12.88
N GLU A 3 9.98 19.10 13.61
CA GLU A 3 9.39 17.77 13.89
C GLU A 3 8.86 17.06 12.63
N ILE A 4 8.26 17.81 11.70
CA ILE A 4 7.83 17.27 10.40
C ILE A 4 9.05 16.78 9.61
N ARG A 5 10.13 17.56 9.59
CA ARG A 5 11.39 17.18 8.92
C ARG A 5 12.02 15.95 9.57
N GLN A 6 11.95 15.85 10.90
CA GLN A 6 12.41 14.68 11.63
C GLN A 6 11.58 13.44 11.30
N CYS A 7 10.25 13.57 11.29
CA CYS A 7 9.35 12.50 10.84
C CYS A 7 9.69 12.05 9.41
N ILE A 8 9.89 12.98 8.47
CA ILE A 8 10.29 12.66 7.09
C ILE A 8 11.63 11.91 7.02
N ARG A 9 12.57 12.14 7.94
CA ARG A 9 13.83 11.39 7.99
C ARG A 9 13.63 9.98 8.54
N ASP A 10 12.90 9.87 9.64
CA ASP A 10 12.86 8.65 10.44
C ASP A 10 11.80 7.66 9.99
N ILE A 11 10.73 8.13 9.35
CA ILE A 11 9.60 7.29 9.00
C ILE A 11 10.03 6.19 8.00
N PRO A 12 9.82 4.90 8.33
CA PRO A 12 10.09 3.81 7.41
C PRO A 12 9.08 3.86 6.25
N LEU A 13 9.57 4.05 5.01
CA LEU A 13 8.75 4.06 3.81
C LEU A 13 9.06 2.84 2.95
N PRO A 14 8.05 2.19 2.33
CA PRO A 14 8.29 1.12 1.38
C PRO A 14 9.16 1.61 0.22
N THR A 15 9.97 0.72 -0.36
CA THR A 15 10.99 1.10 -1.36
C THR A 15 10.43 1.77 -2.62
N TRP A 16 9.15 1.56 -2.92
CA TRP A 16 8.46 2.14 -4.07
C TRP A 16 7.82 3.51 -3.78
N VAL A 17 7.80 3.95 -2.52
CA VAL A 17 7.23 5.25 -2.10
C VAL A 17 8.35 6.29 -2.08
N ALA A 18 8.20 7.34 -2.89
CA ALA A 18 9.16 8.44 -2.92
C ALA A 18 9.20 9.16 -1.57
N ARG A 19 10.37 9.23 -0.94
CA ARG A 19 10.55 9.97 0.30
C ARG A 19 10.49 11.49 0.02
N PRO A 20 9.62 12.24 0.72
CA PRO A 20 9.65 13.69 0.65
C PRO A 20 11.01 14.26 1.10
N PRO A 21 11.38 15.47 0.66
CA PRO A 21 12.66 16.07 1.03
C PRO A 21 12.78 16.30 2.54
N PRO A 22 13.88 15.90 3.18
CA PRO A 22 14.09 16.11 4.62
C PRO A 22 14.26 17.59 4.99
N ASN A 23 14.54 18.45 4.01
CA ASN A 23 14.63 19.90 4.16
C ASN A 23 13.35 20.63 3.70
N LEU A 24 12.19 19.96 3.76
CA LEU A 24 10.89 20.51 3.38
C LEU A 24 10.68 21.94 3.90
N GLY A 25 10.35 22.86 2.99
CA GLY A 25 10.09 24.27 3.29
C GLY A 25 11.34 25.17 3.26
N GLU A 26 12.53 24.65 2.95
CA GLU A 26 13.70 25.48 2.66
C GLU A 26 13.71 25.90 1.19
N ALA A 27 14.16 27.13 0.92
CA ALA A 27 14.23 27.69 -0.43
C ALA A 27 15.11 26.85 -1.38
N SER A 28 16.11 26.14 -0.83
CA SER A 28 17.06 25.31 -1.58
C SER A 28 16.44 24.12 -2.33
N HIS A 29 15.25 23.65 -1.93
CA HIS A 29 14.64 22.47 -2.56
C HIS A 29 13.75 22.80 -3.77
N GLY A 30 13.33 24.05 -3.94
CA GLY A 30 12.44 24.45 -5.04
C GLY A 30 11.03 23.84 -4.96
N LYS A 31 10.42 23.58 -6.12
CA LYS A 31 9.02 23.12 -6.24
C LYS A 31 8.90 21.62 -6.03
N LEU A 32 7.97 21.20 -5.18
CA LEU A 32 7.64 19.79 -4.99
C LEU A 32 6.92 19.20 -6.20
N LYS A 33 7.23 17.94 -6.52
CA LYS A 33 6.45 17.15 -7.48
C LYS A 33 5.10 16.79 -6.89
N ALA A 34 4.09 16.67 -7.73
CA ALA A 34 2.71 16.45 -7.28
C ALA A 34 2.50 15.09 -6.57
N ASP A 35 3.28 14.05 -6.91
CA ASP A 35 3.28 12.78 -6.20
C ASP A 35 3.85 12.90 -4.77
N VAL A 36 4.92 13.69 -4.60
CA VAL A 36 5.50 14.00 -3.29
C VAL A 36 4.50 14.80 -2.43
N VAL A 37 3.80 15.77 -3.02
CA VAL A 37 2.73 16.50 -2.33
C VAL A 37 1.62 15.55 -1.89
N LEU A 38 1.20 14.62 -2.74
CA LEU A 38 0.19 13.63 -2.37
C LEU A 38 0.67 12.77 -1.18
N ILE A 39 1.90 12.26 -1.21
CA ILE A 39 2.48 11.45 -0.12
C ILE A 39 2.52 12.25 1.20
N LEU A 40 2.86 13.54 1.15
CA LEU A 40 2.83 14.40 2.33
C LEU A 40 1.44 14.45 2.96
N PHE A 41 0.40 14.67 2.15
CA PHE A 41 -0.97 14.81 2.67
C PHE A 41 -1.66 13.50 3.02
N THR A 42 -1.39 12.40 2.30
CA THR A 42 -2.09 11.14 2.55
C THR A 42 -1.34 10.22 3.50
N VAL A 43 -0.02 10.39 3.69
CA VAL A 43 0.81 9.50 4.52
C VAL A 43 1.50 10.27 5.65
N ILE A 44 2.36 11.23 5.34
CA ILE A 44 3.27 11.81 6.35
C ILE A 44 2.52 12.71 7.34
N PHE A 45 1.81 13.73 6.85
CA PHE A 45 1.14 14.71 7.70
C PHE A 45 0.07 14.08 8.59
N PRO A 46 -0.76 13.13 8.13
CA PRO A 46 -1.72 12.45 8.99
C PRO A 46 -1.09 11.75 10.20
N MET A 47 0.19 11.37 10.10
CA MET A 47 0.90 10.65 11.16
C MET A 47 1.60 11.56 12.18
N ILE A 48 1.89 12.82 11.83
CA ILE A 48 2.67 13.75 12.68
C ILE A 48 1.93 15.05 13.05
N VAL A 49 1.07 15.57 12.17
CA VAL A 49 0.35 16.83 12.41
C VAL A 49 -0.62 16.71 13.61
N PRO A 50 -1.38 15.62 13.78
CA PRO A 50 -2.19 15.44 14.98
C PRO A 50 -1.38 15.47 16.27
N GLU A 51 -0.17 14.92 16.27
CA GLU A 51 0.72 14.97 17.44
C GLU A 51 1.18 16.40 17.75
N ILE A 52 1.55 17.17 16.74
CA ILE A 52 2.01 18.56 16.93
C ILE A 52 0.87 19.44 17.45
N LEU A 53 -0.34 19.29 16.88
CA LEU A 53 -1.47 20.16 17.17
C LEU A 53 -2.25 19.77 18.45
N ALA A 54 -2.24 18.49 18.84
CA ALA A 54 -2.94 18.03 20.04
C ALA A 54 -2.19 18.33 21.35
N ARG A 55 -0.94 18.80 21.31
CA ARG A 55 -0.19 19.17 22.52
C ARG A 55 -0.89 20.33 23.26
N PRO A 56 -1.16 20.19 24.57
CA PRO A 56 -1.81 21.22 25.34
C PRO A 56 -0.91 22.47 25.42
N LEU A 57 -1.44 23.61 24.98
CA LEU A 57 -0.84 24.93 25.23
C LEU A 57 -1.92 25.86 25.82
N PRO A 58 -1.60 26.68 26.84
CA PRO A 58 -2.58 27.43 27.63
C PRO A 58 -3.55 28.34 26.85
N GLU A 59 -3.12 28.95 25.74
CA GLU A 59 -3.91 30.00 25.05
C GLU A 59 -4.54 29.59 23.70
N GLN A 60 -4.21 28.41 23.15
CA GLN A 60 -4.49 28.10 21.73
C GLN A 60 -5.38 26.87 21.47
N SER A 61 -5.93 26.25 22.52
CA SER A 61 -6.60 24.93 22.43
C SER A 61 -7.74 24.91 21.41
N ARG A 62 -8.63 25.92 21.39
CA ARG A 62 -9.78 25.93 20.47
C ARG A 62 -9.37 26.12 19.01
N ARG A 63 -8.49 27.07 18.72
CA ARG A 63 -8.03 27.34 17.35
C ARG A 63 -7.28 26.14 16.77
N ARG A 64 -6.45 25.46 17.58
CA ARG A 64 -5.73 24.25 17.18
C ARG A 64 -6.65 23.07 16.93
N PHE A 65 -7.69 22.92 17.74
CA PHE A 65 -8.73 21.92 17.49
C PHE A 65 -9.39 22.13 16.13
N ILE A 66 -9.82 23.36 15.81
CA ILE A 66 -10.41 23.69 14.51
C ILE A 66 -9.39 23.49 13.37
N MET A 67 -8.10 23.80 13.58
CA MET A 67 -7.04 23.49 12.60
C MET A 67 -6.91 21.99 12.34
N LEU A 68 -7.05 21.17 13.39
CA LEU A 68 -6.93 19.73 13.30
C LEU A 68 -8.15 19.11 12.60
N GLU A 69 -9.36 19.58 12.90
CA GLU A 69 -10.58 19.22 12.15
C GLU A 69 -10.48 19.64 10.68
N ASN A 70 -10.05 20.88 10.42
CA ASN A 70 -9.83 21.39 9.06
C ASN A 70 -8.86 20.50 8.29
N PHE A 71 -7.74 20.13 8.92
CA PHE A 71 -6.74 19.24 8.36
C PHE A 71 -7.30 17.84 8.09
N ALA A 72 -8.02 17.25 9.04
CA ALA A 72 -8.60 15.91 8.88
C ALA A 72 -9.58 15.85 7.72
N HIS A 73 -10.43 16.86 7.56
CA HIS A 73 -11.34 16.96 6.40
C HIS A 73 -10.60 17.09 5.07
N LEU A 74 -9.53 17.91 5.02
CA LEU A 74 -8.70 18.03 3.82
C LEU A 74 -8.06 16.70 3.43
N VAL A 75 -7.48 15.99 4.40
CA VAL A 75 -6.86 14.68 4.17
C VAL A 75 -7.89 13.65 3.74
N SER A 76 -9.05 13.60 4.39
CA SER A 76 -10.12 12.65 4.05
C SER A 76 -10.63 12.88 2.62
N ALA A 77 -10.89 14.13 2.23
CA ALA A 77 -11.24 14.48 0.86
C ALA A 77 -10.12 14.12 -0.14
N THR A 78 -8.85 14.32 0.24
CA THR A 78 -7.69 13.97 -0.60
C THR A 78 -7.59 12.45 -0.80
N ASN A 79 -7.80 11.65 0.25
CA ASN A 79 -7.79 10.19 0.17
C ASN A 79 -8.89 9.68 -0.77
N ILE A 80 -10.09 10.26 -0.71
CA ILE A 80 -11.21 9.87 -1.59
C ILE A 80 -10.91 10.21 -3.04
N VAL A 81 -10.53 11.46 -3.34
CA VAL A 81 -10.28 11.89 -4.74
C VAL A 81 -9.07 11.19 -5.35
N ALA A 82 -8.10 10.80 -4.52
CA ALA A 82 -6.95 10.02 -4.95
C ALA A 82 -7.27 8.53 -5.10
N SER A 83 -8.44 8.03 -4.71
CA SER A 83 -8.78 6.62 -4.86
C SER A 83 -8.98 6.21 -6.32
N TYR A 84 -8.62 4.97 -6.65
CA TYR A 84 -8.90 4.28 -7.92
C TYR A 84 -10.24 3.52 -7.88
N SER A 85 -10.99 3.66 -6.79
CA SER A 85 -12.35 3.15 -6.65
C SER A 85 -13.23 4.22 -6.02
N THR A 86 -14.48 4.32 -6.46
CA THR A 86 -15.45 5.30 -5.96
C THR A 86 -16.84 4.68 -5.89
N SER A 87 -17.77 5.39 -5.26
CA SER A 87 -19.20 5.14 -5.23
C SER A 87 -19.93 6.47 -5.02
N ASN A 88 -21.25 6.51 -5.21
CA ASN A 88 -22.02 7.73 -4.92
C ASN A 88 -21.85 8.16 -3.45
N ALA A 89 -21.82 7.21 -2.51
CA ALA A 89 -21.59 7.49 -1.10
C ALA A 89 -20.20 8.09 -0.84
N LEU A 90 -19.14 7.60 -1.53
CA LEU A 90 -17.81 8.20 -1.42
C LEU A 90 -17.77 9.59 -2.05
N ALA A 91 -18.48 9.82 -3.15
CA ALA A 91 -18.58 11.13 -3.78
C ALA A 91 -19.30 12.15 -2.89
N ASP A 92 -20.35 11.73 -2.18
CA ASP A 92 -21.05 12.56 -1.19
C ASP A 92 -20.15 12.84 0.02
N ALA A 93 -19.49 11.83 0.57
CA ALA A 93 -18.52 12.00 1.66
C ALA A 93 -17.36 12.94 1.27
N TYR A 94 -16.89 12.89 0.02
CA TYR A 94 -15.92 13.86 -0.50
C TYR A 94 -16.46 15.28 -0.41
N MET A 95 -17.68 15.51 -0.88
CA MET A 95 -18.30 16.83 -0.87
C MET A 95 -18.47 17.33 0.56
N ASP A 96 -18.98 16.50 1.47
CA ASP A 96 -19.16 16.83 2.88
C ASP A 96 -17.84 17.26 3.52
N HIS A 97 -16.78 16.46 3.37
CA HIS A 97 -15.46 16.81 3.88
C HIS A 97 -14.91 18.09 3.24
N TYR A 98 -15.08 18.26 1.93
CA TYR A 98 -14.55 19.44 1.26
C TYR A 98 -15.28 20.73 1.67
N VAL A 99 -16.60 20.67 1.87
CA VAL A 99 -17.39 21.79 2.40
C VAL A 99 -16.97 22.13 3.83
N GLN A 100 -16.80 21.12 4.70
CA GLN A 100 -16.34 21.36 6.07
C GLN A 100 -14.93 21.94 6.12
N TYR A 101 -14.02 21.44 5.28
CA TYR A 101 -12.69 22.03 5.09
C TYR A 101 -12.78 23.51 4.68
N ARG A 102 -13.66 23.85 3.73
CA ARG A 102 -13.80 25.22 3.23
C ARG A 102 -14.39 26.16 4.29
N SER A 103 -15.41 25.71 5.03
CA SER A 103 -16.05 26.45 6.12
C SER A 103 -15.06 26.74 7.25
N THR A 104 -14.40 25.70 7.78
CA THR A 104 -13.43 25.84 8.87
C THR A 104 -12.19 26.62 8.45
N ARG A 105 -11.74 26.52 7.19
CA ARG A 105 -10.67 27.37 6.65
C ARG A 105 -11.04 28.86 6.72
N GLN A 106 -12.26 29.22 6.36
CA GLN A 106 -12.73 30.61 6.42
C GLN A 106 -12.78 31.14 7.86
N GLN A 107 -13.17 30.29 8.83
CA GLN A 107 -13.13 30.64 10.25
C GLN A 107 -11.69 30.85 10.76
N LEU A 108 -10.76 29.98 10.33
CA LEU A 108 -9.36 30.05 10.75
C LEU A 108 -8.64 31.25 10.12
N TRP A 109 -8.91 31.56 8.86
CA TRP A 109 -8.23 32.60 8.10
C TRP A 109 -9.23 33.46 7.30
N PRO A 110 -10.01 34.34 7.97
CA PRO A 110 -11.10 35.09 7.33
C PRO A 110 -10.60 36.07 6.25
N HIS A 111 -9.35 36.54 6.37
CA HIS A 111 -8.74 37.46 5.41
C HIS A 111 -8.13 36.75 4.18
N GLN A 112 -8.10 35.41 4.14
CA GLN A 112 -7.55 34.68 2.99
C GLN A 112 -8.63 34.33 1.97
N HIS A 113 -8.62 35.06 0.85
CA HIS A 113 -9.52 34.83 -0.27
C HIS A 113 -9.42 33.41 -0.85
N SER A 114 -10.50 32.99 -1.50
CA SER A 114 -10.55 31.72 -2.21
C SER A 114 -9.86 31.86 -3.56
N VAL A 115 -8.87 31.00 -3.81
CA VAL A 115 -8.28 30.84 -5.16
C VAL A 115 -9.13 29.92 -6.05
N PRO A 116 -8.96 29.99 -7.40
CA PRO A 116 -9.74 29.18 -8.36
C PRO A 116 -9.72 27.67 -8.08
N ASN A 117 -8.58 27.12 -7.65
CA ASN A 117 -8.47 25.68 -7.33
C ASN A 117 -9.48 25.23 -6.26
N HIS A 118 -9.85 26.12 -5.33
CA HIS A 118 -10.87 25.77 -4.35
C HIS A 118 -12.25 25.63 -4.96
N HIS A 119 -12.58 26.46 -5.96
CA HIS A 119 -13.83 26.35 -6.70
C HIS A 119 -13.83 25.09 -7.56
N ILE A 120 -12.73 24.87 -8.31
CA ILE A 120 -12.58 23.70 -9.18
C ILE A 120 -12.75 22.40 -8.40
N ALA A 121 -12.15 22.31 -7.20
CA ALA A 121 -12.25 21.12 -6.36
C ALA A 121 -13.69 20.83 -5.87
N MET A 122 -14.59 21.81 -5.82
CA MET A 122 -16.01 21.54 -5.52
C MET A 122 -16.68 20.71 -6.62
N HIS A 123 -16.17 20.73 -7.86
CA HIS A 123 -16.71 19.92 -8.95
C HIS A 123 -16.28 18.45 -8.91
N ASN A 124 -15.35 18.08 -8.02
CA ASN A 124 -14.90 16.69 -7.90
C ASN A 124 -16.01 15.74 -7.41
N GLY A 125 -16.93 16.20 -6.55
CA GLY A 125 -18.07 15.39 -6.10
C GLY A 125 -18.95 14.93 -7.28
N PRO A 126 -19.54 15.85 -8.05
CA PRO A 126 -20.25 15.52 -9.28
C PRO A 126 -19.42 14.71 -10.29
N ALA A 127 -18.14 15.06 -10.46
CA ALA A 127 -17.25 14.34 -11.37
C ALA A 127 -17.03 12.88 -10.93
N LEU A 128 -16.90 12.60 -9.63
CA LEU A 128 -16.78 11.24 -9.09
C LEU A 128 -18.03 10.40 -9.39
N LYS A 129 -19.23 10.99 -9.35
CA LYS A 129 -20.48 10.30 -9.68
C LYS A 129 -20.61 10.03 -11.18
N PHE A 130 -20.21 11.01 -12.00
CA PHE A 130 -20.38 10.94 -13.44
C PHE A 130 -19.31 10.09 -14.14
N TRP A 131 -18.03 10.37 -13.88
CA TRP A 131 -16.91 9.71 -14.55
C TRP A 131 -16.41 8.45 -13.83
N GLY A 132 -16.76 8.27 -12.56
CA GLY A 132 -16.14 7.30 -11.68
C GLY A 132 -14.87 7.84 -11.00
N PRO A 133 -13.92 6.98 -10.62
CA PRO A 133 -12.72 7.42 -9.88
C PRO A 133 -11.91 8.43 -10.68
N LEU A 134 -11.47 9.53 -10.05
CA LEU A 134 -10.74 10.59 -10.74
C LEU A 134 -9.23 10.34 -10.84
N ALA A 135 -8.67 9.46 -10.01
CA ALA A 135 -7.23 9.17 -10.06
C ALA A 135 -6.74 8.65 -11.43
N PRO A 136 -7.45 7.75 -12.15
CA PRO A 136 -7.13 7.38 -13.53
C PRO A 136 -7.19 8.52 -14.55
N LEU A 137 -8.03 9.54 -14.31
CA LEU A 137 -8.21 10.70 -15.20
C LEU A 137 -7.19 11.82 -14.94
N SER A 138 -6.38 11.67 -13.88
CA SER A 138 -5.37 12.66 -13.52
C SER A 138 -4.24 12.76 -14.55
N GLU A 139 -3.61 13.93 -14.60
CA GLU A 139 -2.51 14.21 -15.54
C GLU A 139 -1.21 13.45 -15.23
N PHE A 140 -1.15 12.70 -14.11
CA PHE A 140 0.05 11.96 -13.70
C PHE A 140 0.58 10.98 -14.76
N ALA A 141 -0.32 10.35 -15.52
CA ALA A 141 0.08 9.44 -16.60
C ALA A 141 0.80 10.18 -17.72
N TYR A 142 0.30 11.35 -18.11
CA TYR A 142 0.89 12.19 -19.15
C TYR A 142 2.19 12.84 -18.68
N GLU A 143 2.27 13.28 -17.43
CA GLU A 143 3.52 13.79 -16.85
C GLU A 143 4.63 12.74 -16.83
N ARG A 144 4.29 11.48 -16.53
CA ARG A 144 5.24 10.37 -16.64
C ARG A 144 5.71 10.16 -18.08
N GLN A 145 4.79 10.25 -19.04
CA GLN A 145 5.15 10.18 -20.46
C GLN A 145 6.07 11.34 -20.85
N ASN A 146 5.79 12.58 -20.42
CA ASN A 146 6.65 13.74 -20.65
C ASN A 146 8.07 13.50 -20.13
N GLY A 147 8.21 12.93 -18.93
CA GLY A 147 9.51 12.56 -18.37
C GLY A 147 10.27 11.52 -19.20
N ILE A 148 9.60 10.45 -19.65
CA ILE A 148 10.19 9.44 -20.55
C ILE A 148 10.64 10.11 -21.85
N LEU A 149 9.77 10.95 -22.42
CA LEU A 149 10.02 11.65 -23.67
C LEU A 149 11.17 12.66 -23.57
N ALA A 150 11.39 13.26 -22.40
CA ALA A 150 12.51 14.16 -22.14
C ALA A 150 13.86 13.43 -22.05
N ALA A 151 13.87 12.16 -21.62
CA ALA A 151 15.07 11.34 -21.55
C ALA A 151 15.53 10.79 -22.92
N ILE A 152 14.68 10.86 -23.95
CA ILE A 152 15.04 10.42 -25.30
C ILE A 152 15.84 11.53 -25.98
N SER A 153 17.05 11.20 -26.45
CA SER A 153 17.89 12.13 -27.24
C SER A 153 17.11 12.64 -28.45
N THR A 154 17.06 13.96 -28.58
CA THR A 154 16.36 14.63 -29.69
C THR A 154 17.17 14.63 -30.98
N ASN A 155 18.48 14.30 -30.94
CA ASN A 155 19.42 14.41 -32.06
C ASN A 155 19.14 15.66 -32.93
N THR A 156 18.91 16.80 -32.27
CA THR A 156 18.62 18.14 -32.86
C THR A 156 17.44 18.22 -33.86
N ARG A 157 16.56 17.19 -33.94
CA ARG A 157 15.43 17.15 -34.89
C ARG A 157 14.11 17.68 -34.29
N HIS A 158 14.11 18.93 -33.86
CA HIS A 158 13.00 19.54 -33.10
C HIS A 158 11.64 19.55 -33.82
N TYR A 159 11.60 19.77 -35.13
CA TYR A 159 10.35 19.99 -35.88
C TYR A 159 9.52 18.74 -36.19
N THR A 160 10.14 17.55 -36.21
CA THR A 160 9.42 16.29 -36.52
C THR A 160 9.19 15.42 -35.28
N TYR A 161 9.47 15.99 -34.11
CA TYR A 161 9.61 15.25 -32.86
C TYR A 161 8.29 15.00 -32.10
N PRO A 162 7.33 15.96 -32.02
CA PRO A 162 6.08 15.75 -31.28
C PRO A 162 5.24 14.60 -31.87
N HIS A 163 5.04 14.60 -33.19
CA HIS A 163 4.26 13.57 -33.88
C HIS A 163 4.92 12.19 -33.80
N ARG A 164 6.25 12.12 -33.98
CA ARG A 164 7.00 10.86 -33.84
C ARG A 164 6.92 10.30 -32.42
N ARG A 165 7.01 11.15 -31.39
CA ARG A 165 6.94 10.70 -29.98
C ARG A 165 5.59 10.10 -29.63
N LEU A 166 4.48 10.74 -30.03
CA LEU A 166 3.15 10.16 -29.87
C LEU A 166 3.02 8.83 -30.63
N TYR A 167 3.51 8.78 -31.88
CA TYR A 167 3.51 7.57 -32.69
C TYR A 167 4.27 6.41 -32.02
N PHE A 168 5.45 6.67 -31.44
CA PHE A 168 6.22 5.66 -30.72
C PHE A 168 5.54 5.20 -29.42
N ILE A 169 4.91 6.10 -28.67
CA ILE A 169 4.10 5.73 -27.49
C ILE A 169 2.97 4.78 -27.91
N CYS A 170 2.22 5.13 -28.96
CA CYS A 170 1.14 4.29 -29.47
C CYS A 170 1.64 2.93 -29.99
N ARG A 171 2.80 2.88 -30.67
CA ARG A 171 3.40 1.62 -31.14
C ARG A 171 3.86 0.73 -29.99
N ARG A 172 4.48 1.31 -28.97
CA ARG A 172 4.86 0.58 -27.76
C ARG A 172 3.65 -0.01 -27.06
N GLY A 173 2.59 0.80 -26.85
CA GLY A 173 1.36 0.31 -26.24
C GLY A 173 0.71 -0.84 -27.03
N ARG A 174 0.70 -0.75 -28.37
CA ARG A 174 0.26 -1.86 -29.23
C ARG A 174 1.12 -3.11 -29.10
N LEU A 175 2.44 -2.97 -29.04
CA LEU A 175 3.35 -4.10 -28.83
C LEU A 175 3.13 -4.75 -27.47
N GLU A 176 3.00 -3.97 -26.40
CA GLU A 176 2.72 -4.49 -25.05
C GLU A 176 1.38 -5.25 -24.99
N ALA A 177 0.34 -4.75 -25.66
CA ALA A 177 -0.95 -5.45 -25.79
C ALA A 177 -0.82 -6.74 -26.60
N LEU A 178 -0.15 -6.69 -27.75
CA LEU A 178 0.10 -7.88 -28.59
C LEU A 178 0.88 -8.95 -27.85
N ILE A 179 1.89 -8.57 -27.06
CA ILE A 179 2.63 -9.51 -26.20
C ILE A 179 1.65 -10.19 -25.26
N ARG A 180 0.85 -9.44 -24.50
CA ARG A 180 -0.12 -10.01 -23.55
C ARG A 180 -1.12 -10.96 -24.21
N ASP A 181 -1.68 -10.58 -25.36
CA ASP A 181 -2.67 -11.40 -26.08
C ASP A 181 -2.04 -12.63 -26.77
N ALA A 182 -0.78 -12.54 -27.21
CA ALA A 182 -0.10 -13.61 -27.94
C ALA A 182 0.36 -14.75 -27.02
N VAL A 183 0.65 -14.43 -25.75
CA VAL A 183 0.98 -15.43 -24.71
C VAL A 183 -0.11 -16.50 -24.59
N ASP A 184 -1.38 -16.13 -24.80
CA ASP A 184 -2.51 -17.04 -24.67
C ASP A 184 -2.82 -17.84 -25.96
N LYS A 185 -2.24 -17.46 -27.11
CA LYS A 185 -2.67 -17.96 -28.44
C LYS A 185 -1.61 -18.70 -29.25
N SER A 186 -0.31 -18.55 -28.94
CA SER A 186 0.76 -19.18 -29.74
C SER A 186 1.97 -19.58 -28.91
N SER A 187 2.30 -20.88 -28.94
CA SER A 187 3.41 -21.48 -28.18
C SER A 187 4.80 -21.00 -28.62
N THR A 188 4.98 -20.64 -29.90
CA THR A 188 6.25 -20.10 -30.42
C THR A 188 6.48 -18.66 -29.98
N LEU A 189 5.44 -17.82 -30.08
CA LEU A 189 5.48 -16.45 -29.59
C LEU A 189 5.63 -16.41 -28.07
N GLN A 190 4.99 -17.33 -27.34
CA GLN A 190 5.16 -17.49 -25.90
C GLN A 190 6.63 -17.74 -25.55
N LYS A 191 7.30 -18.69 -26.21
CA LYS A 191 8.74 -18.97 -26.00
C LYS A 191 9.63 -17.78 -26.34
N PHE A 192 9.33 -17.06 -27.42
CA PHE A 192 10.07 -15.86 -27.80
C PHE A 192 9.88 -14.72 -26.79
N CYS A 193 8.65 -14.49 -26.35
CA CYS A 193 8.33 -13.55 -25.29
C CYS A 193 8.94 -13.96 -23.95
N ALA A 194 9.09 -15.26 -23.65
CA ALA A 194 9.79 -15.75 -22.46
C ALA A 194 11.23 -15.24 -22.37
N VAL A 195 11.90 -15.20 -23.52
CA VAL A 195 13.32 -14.82 -23.62
C VAL A 195 13.47 -13.31 -23.51
N LEU A 196 12.63 -12.54 -24.20
CA LEU A 196 12.75 -11.09 -24.25
C LEU A 196 12.05 -10.38 -23.08
N PHE A 197 10.98 -10.99 -22.56
CA PHE A 197 10.09 -10.44 -21.55
C PHE A 197 9.73 -11.54 -20.53
N PRO A 198 10.70 -12.03 -19.74
CA PRO A 198 10.50 -13.14 -18.80
C PRO A 198 9.37 -12.89 -17.79
N ASP A 199 9.07 -11.63 -17.48
CA ASP A 199 8.01 -11.23 -16.55
C ASP A 199 6.58 -11.26 -17.15
N ALA A 200 6.44 -11.49 -18.47
CA ALA A 200 5.16 -11.36 -19.18
C ALA A 200 4.39 -12.67 -19.34
N LEU A 201 4.94 -13.81 -18.90
CA LEU A 201 4.34 -15.13 -19.09
C LEU A 201 3.63 -15.67 -17.85
N PRO A 202 2.59 -16.51 -18.01
CA PRO A 202 2.01 -17.26 -16.90
C PRO A 202 3.06 -18.17 -16.27
N PRO A 203 2.97 -18.41 -14.95
CA PRO A 203 3.92 -19.24 -14.23
C PRO A 203 3.94 -20.66 -14.82
N ALA A 204 5.14 -21.15 -15.13
CA ALA A 204 5.36 -22.49 -15.68
C ALA A 204 4.85 -23.57 -14.71
N VAL A 205 4.28 -24.64 -15.27
CA VAL A 205 3.88 -25.84 -14.53
C VAL A 205 5.13 -26.64 -14.18
N LEU A 206 5.34 -26.92 -12.90
CA LEU A 206 6.48 -27.68 -12.40
C LEU A 206 6.32 -29.17 -12.73
N SER A 207 7.36 -29.76 -13.32
CA SER A 207 7.48 -31.22 -13.45
C SER A 207 7.76 -31.87 -12.08
N SER A 208 7.54 -33.19 -12.00
CA SER A 208 7.88 -33.97 -10.80
C SER A 208 9.38 -33.94 -10.49
N ALA A 209 10.23 -33.91 -11.52
CA ALA A 209 11.68 -33.81 -11.36
C ALA A 209 12.10 -32.46 -10.77
N GLU A 210 11.56 -31.35 -11.29
CA GLU A 210 11.82 -30.01 -10.74
C GLU A 210 11.30 -29.88 -9.31
N THR A 211 10.12 -30.44 -9.03
CA THR A 211 9.56 -30.48 -7.67
C THR A 211 10.49 -31.19 -6.69
N ALA A 212 11.08 -32.33 -7.08
CA ALA A 212 12.02 -33.07 -6.26
C ALA A 212 13.33 -32.29 -6.02
N ILE A 213 13.87 -31.65 -7.06
CA ILE A 213 15.08 -30.80 -6.97
C ILE A 213 14.84 -29.62 -6.03
N ILE A 214 13.71 -28.93 -6.15
CA ILE A 214 13.37 -27.81 -5.26
C ILE A 214 13.21 -28.32 -3.82
N SER A 215 12.52 -29.44 -3.64
CA SER A 215 12.26 -29.99 -2.30
C SER A 215 13.52 -30.46 -1.57
N SER A 216 14.55 -30.93 -2.29
CA SER A 216 15.81 -31.35 -1.68
C SER A 216 16.62 -30.17 -1.14
N GLN A 217 16.53 -29.00 -1.78
CA GLN A 217 17.19 -27.76 -1.36
C GLN A 217 16.42 -27.01 -0.25
N ASN A 218 15.15 -27.36 -0.03
CA ASN A 218 14.30 -26.74 0.96
C ASN A 218 14.70 -27.12 2.39
N GLN A 219 14.36 -26.27 3.36
CA GLN A 219 14.53 -26.52 4.78
C GLN A 219 13.24 -27.04 5.41
N GLU A 220 13.35 -27.77 6.51
CA GLU A 220 12.19 -28.29 7.22
C GLU A 220 11.41 -27.16 7.90
N LEU A 221 10.09 -27.21 7.80
CA LEU A 221 9.19 -26.28 8.50
C LEU A 221 9.17 -26.60 9.99
N SER A 222 9.10 -25.57 10.84
CA SER A 222 8.79 -25.79 12.25
C SER A 222 7.39 -26.41 12.39
N PRO A 223 7.14 -27.24 13.41
CA PRO A 223 5.83 -27.86 13.63
C PRO A 223 4.68 -26.84 13.65
N GLU A 224 4.91 -25.69 14.29
CA GLU A 224 3.96 -24.58 14.36
C GLU A 224 3.63 -24.01 12.97
N HIS A 225 4.64 -23.68 12.16
CA HIS A 225 4.40 -23.16 10.81
C HIS A 225 3.76 -24.19 9.90
N TYR A 226 4.15 -25.47 10.02
CA TYR A 226 3.56 -26.56 9.26
C TYR A 226 2.07 -26.68 9.54
N GLN A 227 1.68 -26.68 10.83
CA GLN A 227 0.28 -26.76 11.23
C GLN A 227 -0.52 -25.54 10.74
N LEU A 228 0.01 -24.32 10.89
CA LEU A 228 -0.65 -23.10 10.42
C LEU A 228 -0.87 -23.10 8.90
N ILE A 229 0.10 -23.58 8.11
CA ILE A 229 -0.05 -23.71 6.65
C ILE A 229 -1.08 -24.79 6.33
N LEU A 230 -1.06 -25.93 7.03
CA LEU A 230 -2.01 -27.02 6.84
C LEU A 230 -3.45 -26.56 7.09
N ASP A 231 -3.68 -25.84 8.19
CA ASP A 231 -4.99 -25.30 8.54
C ASP A 231 -5.48 -24.28 7.48
N HIS A 232 -4.57 -23.43 6.99
CA HIS A 232 -4.87 -22.47 5.93
C HIS A 232 -5.27 -23.14 4.62
N VAL A 233 -4.48 -24.10 4.11
CA VAL A 233 -4.77 -24.76 2.82
C VAL A 233 -6.01 -25.66 2.87
N ASN A 234 -6.43 -26.06 4.06
CA ASN A 234 -7.63 -26.86 4.31
C ASN A 234 -8.88 -26.01 4.60
N THR A 235 -8.77 -24.69 4.64
CA THR A 235 -9.91 -23.80 4.81
C THR A 235 -10.40 -23.31 3.45
N PRO A 236 -11.69 -23.49 3.07
CA PRO A 236 -12.78 -24.11 3.84
C PRO A 236 -12.92 -25.64 3.67
N HIS A 237 -12.18 -26.25 2.73
CA HIS A 237 -12.29 -27.69 2.44
C HIS A 237 -10.98 -28.42 2.73
N GLY A 238 -11.03 -29.41 3.62
CA GLY A 238 -9.88 -30.21 4.03
C GLY A 238 -9.49 -31.25 2.99
N VAL A 239 -8.50 -30.93 2.15
CA VAL A 239 -7.99 -31.81 1.10
C VAL A 239 -6.59 -32.36 1.44
N TRP A 240 -5.80 -31.58 2.18
CA TRP A 240 -4.42 -31.89 2.52
C TRP A 240 -4.32 -32.62 3.85
N ARG A 241 -3.54 -33.69 3.88
CA ARG A 241 -3.25 -34.48 5.09
C ARG A 241 -1.96 -34.02 5.73
N HIS A 242 -1.92 -34.12 7.06
CA HIS A 242 -0.69 -33.95 7.83
C HIS A 242 0.31 -35.07 7.50
N ARG A 243 1.61 -34.77 7.41
CA ARG A 243 2.66 -35.72 7.04
C ARG A 243 2.70 -36.97 7.93
N ASP A 244 2.46 -36.77 9.22
CA ASP A 244 2.56 -37.82 10.26
C ASP A 244 1.26 -38.63 10.44
N SER A 245 0.19 -38.34 9.69
CA SER A 245 -1.10 -39.06 9.79
C SER A 245 -1.11 -40.36 8.99
N PHE A 246 -0.22 -41.28 9.35
CA PHE A 246 -0.13 -42.61 8.75
C PHE A 246 -1.25 -43.55 9.25
N PRO A 247 -1.72 -44.51 8.42
CA PRO A 247 -1.35 -44.73 7.01
C PRO A 247 -2.03 -43.74 6.06
N HIS A 248 -1.34 -43.37 4.98
CA HIS A 248 -1.91 -42.54 3.91
C HIS A 248 -2.61 -43.40 2.86
N PRO A 249 -3.84 -43.05 2.43
CA PRO A 249 -4.48 -43.74 1.33
C PRO A 249 -3.73 -43.50 0.00
N PRO A 250 -3.91 -44.37 -1.01
CA PRO A 250 -3.35 -44.14 -2.35
C PRO A 250 -3.73 -42.77 -2.90
N LEU A 251 -2.77 -42.06 -3.49
CA LEU A 251 -2.92 -40.71 -4.07
C LEU A 251 -3.34 -39.62 -3.07
N ALA A 252 -3.15 -39.84 -1.77
CA ALA A 252 -3.36 -38.81 -0.76
C ALA A 252 -2.51 -37.55 -1.03
N LYS A 253 -3.15 -36.38 -0.96
CA LYS A 253 -2.44 -35.09 -0.96
C LYS A 253 -1.90 -34.85 0.45
N VAL A 254 -0.59 -35.02 0.63
CA VAL A 254 0.11 -34.75 1.90
C VAL A 254 0.84 -33.43 1.77
N LEU A 255 0.70 -32.54 2.75
CA LEU A 255 1.39 -31.24 2.72
C LEU A 255 2.91 -31.45 2.83
N PRO A 256 3.73 -30.91 1.91
CA PRO A 256 5.17 -31.04 1.99
C PRO A 256 5.74 -30.41 3.26
N ALA A 257 6.62 -31.15 3.94
CA ALA A 257 7.23 -30.68 5.19
C ALA A 257 8.41 -29.71 5.00
N ARG A 258 8.93 -29.62 3.77
CA ARG A 258 10.11 -28.82 3.44
C ARG A 258 9.72 -27.65 2.54
N ALA A 259 10.11 -26.45 2.94
CA ALA A 259 9.82 -25.21 2.24
C ALA A 259 11.08 -24.37 2.01
N LYS A 260 11.07 -23.54 0.96
CA LYS A 260 12.09 -22.53 0.74
C LYS A 260 11.78 -21.30 1.58
N SER A 261 12.73 -20.88 2.41
CA SER A 261 12.62 -19.60 3.14
C SER A 261 13.07 -18.45 2.24
N LEU A 262 12.24 -17.40 2.14
CA LEU A 262 12.54 -16.20 1.35
C LEU A 262 12.68 -14.98 2.26
N ARG A 263 13.63 -14.11 1.95
CA ARG A 263 13.78 -12.80 2.64
C ARG A 263 12.84 -11.73 2.08
N GLY A 264 12.38 -11.91 0.85
CA GLY A 264 11.44 -11.01 0.18
C GLY A 264 10.94 -11.58 -1.13
N ILE A 265 9.87 -10.97 -1.64
CA ILE A 265 9.19 -11.32 -2.87
C ILE A 265 8.76 -10.04 -3.58
N THR A 266 8.53 -10.11 -4.88
CA THR A 266 7.93 -9.01 -5.64
C THR A 266 6.52 -9.44 -6.06
N ILE A 267 5.52 -8.65 -5.68
CA ILE A 267 4.13 -8.82 -6.09
C ILE A 267 3.79 -7.66 -7.01
N HIS A 268 3.46 -7.96 -8.27
CA HIS A 268 3.35 -6.99 -9.36
C HIS A 268 4.63 -6.15 -9.48
N THR A 269 4.59 -4.86 -9.15
CA THR A 269 5.74 -3.94 -9.21
C THR A 269 6.25 -3.52 -7.83
N ARG A 270 5.86 -4.23 -6.77
CA ARG A 270 6.14 -3.85 -5.39
C ARG A 270 6.89 -4.97 -4.68
N SER A 271 7.99 -4.62 -4.04
CA SER A 271 8.77 -5.55 -3.23
C SER A 271 8.23 -5.61 -1.81
N TYR A 272 8.03 -6.81 -1.31
CA TYR A 272 7.65 -7.15 0.05
C TYR A 272 8.79 -7.94 0.69
N ALA A 273 9.00 -7.77 1.99
CA ALA A 273 10.12 -8.40 2.69
C ALA A 273 9.72 -8.87 4.08
N VAL A 274 10.50 -9.75 4.68
CA VAL A 274 10.35 -10.08 6.10
C VAL A 274 10.80 -8.90 6.98
N LYS A 275 10.18 -8.74 8.15
CA LYS A 275 10.44 -7.63 9.09
C LYS A 275 11.91 -7.49 9.46
N GLY A 276 12.61 -8.60 9.66
CA GLY A 276 14.04 -8.62 9.96
C GLY A 276 14.93 -8.16 8.80
N SER A 277 14.43 -8.15 7.55
CA SER A 277 15.18 -7.67 6.38
C SER A 277 14.86 -6.21 6.05
N HIS A 278 13.58 -5.82 6.07
CA HIS A 278 13.18 -4.43 5.77
C HIS A 278 11.83 -4.09 6.40
N LEU A 279 11.85 -3.30 7.48
CA LEU A 279 10.67 -2.96 8.28
C LEU A 279 9.51 -2.38 7.44
N ALA A 280 9.79 -1.44 6.53
CA ALA A 280 8.72 -0.79 5.77
C ALA A 280 8.13 -1.68 4.66
N ASN A 281 8.89 -2.67 4.17
CA ASN A 281 8.41 -3.59 3.12
C ASN A 281 7.73 -4.81 3.74
N SER A 282 7.84 -5.00 5.05
CA SER A 282 7.13 -6.04 5.79
C SER A 282 5.80 -5.57 6.34
N SER A 283 5.63 -4.25 6.56
CA SER A 283 4.38 -3.71 7.08
C SER A 283 3.30 -3.68 6.00
N ILE A 284 2.21 -4.39 6.25
CA ILE A 284 1.13 -4.59 5.29
C ILE A 284 -0.23 -4.41 5.93
N SER A 285 -1.20 -4.07 5.08
CA SER A 285 -2.60 -4.34 5.34
C SER A 285 -3.07 -5.49 4.46
N PHE A 286 -3.85 -6.41 5.03
CA PHE A 286 -4.26 -7.66 4.38
C PHE A 286 -5.65 -8.07 4.84
N PHE A 287 -6.29 -8.94 4.05
CA PHE A 287 -7.53 -9.61 4.45
C PHE A 287 -7.21 -10.95 5.11
N VAL A 288 -7.84 -11.22 6.24
CA VAL A 288 -7.79 -12.55 6.87
C VAL A 288 -8.59 -13.52 5.98
N PRO A 289 -8.01 -14.64 5.50
CA PRO A 289 -8.65 -15.54 4.54
C PRO A 289 -10.03 -16.05 4.99
N SER A 290 -10.15 -16.43 6.27
CA SER A 290 -11.36 -17.03 6.83
C SER A 290 -12.52 -16.06 7.04
N THR A 291 -12.24 -14.85 7.55
CA THR A 291 -13.27 -13.86 7.93
C THR A 291 -13.42 -12.73 6.92
N ARG A 292 -12.47 -12.59 5.99
CA ARG A 292 -12.29 -11.42 5.11
C ARG A 292 -12.24 -10.08 5.85
N THR A 293 -11.88 -10.10 7.13
CA THR A 293 -11.67 -8.86 7.88
C THR A 293 -10.31 -8.27 7.53
N LYS A 294 -10.26 -6.95 7.35
CA LYS A 294 -9.02 -6.24 7.07
C LYS A 294 -8.22 -6.06 8.36
N ARG A 295 -6.94 -6.41 8.32
CA ARG A 295 -5.99 -6.23 9.43
C ARG A 295 -4.70 -5.57 8.95
N THR A 296 -3.87 -5.18 9.90
CA THR A 296 -2.52 -4.63 9.69
C THR A 296 -1.51 -5.41 10.52
N GLY A 297 -0.32 -5.61 9.98
CA GLY A 297 0.69 -6.42 10.62
C GLY A 297 2.02 -6.37 9.90
N PHE A 298 2.93 -7.25 10.31
CA PHE A 298 4.24 -7.41 9.69
C PHE A 298 4.40 -8.82 9.15
N ILE A 299 4.95 -8.91 7.94
CA ILE A 299 5.43 -10.19 7.40
C ILE A 299 6.65 -10.61 8.20
N ASN A 300 6.56 -11.71 8.93
CA ASN A 300 7.66 -12.25 9.74
C ASN A 300 8.44 -13.31 8.98
N THR A 301 7.73 -14.16 8.23
CA THR A 301 8.33 -15.26 7.48
C THR A 301 7.65 -15.41 6.14
N ILE A 302 8.42 -15.76 5.10
CA ILE A 302 7.90 -16.08 3.77
C ILE A 302 8.38 -17.48 3.40
N TRP A 303 7.43 -18.38 3.15
CA TRP A 303 7.67 -19.74 2.72
C TRP A 303 7.21 -19.92 1.29
N GLN A 304 7.96 -20.69 0.52
CA GLN A 304 7.57 -21.11 -0.82
C GLN A 304 7.61 -22.63 -0.91
N LEU A 305 6.48 -23.23 -1.30
CA LEU A 305 6.30 -24.67 -1.39
C LEU A 305 5.85 -25.07 -2.81
N PRO A 306 6.39 -26.16 -3.36
CA PRO A 306 5.83 -26.77 -4.56
C PRO A 306 4.55 -27.53 -4.19
N MET A 307 3.41 -27.08 -4.70
CA MET A 307 2.10 -27.69 -4.48
C MET A 307 1.33 -27.70 -5.79
N GLU A 308 0.72 -28.83 -6.13
CA GLU A 308 -0.11 -28.99 -7.34
C GLU A 308 0.57 -28.50 -8.62
N ALA A 309 1.85 -28.86 -8.78
CA ALA A 309 2.69 -28.44 -9.90
C ALA A 309 2.90 -26.91 -10.02
N LYS A 310 2.75 -26.15 -8.94
CA LYS A 310 3.06 -24.71 -8.88
C LYS A 310 3.85 -24.36 -7.63
N LEU A 311 4.63 -23.28 -7.67
CA LEU A 311 5.18 -22.67 -6.46
C LEU A 311 4.12 -21.79 -5.82
N ARG A 312 3.65 -22.19 -4.63
CA ARG A 312 2.79 -21.36 -3.78
C ARG A 312 3.62 -20.65 -2.73
N THR A 313 3.25 -19.41 -2.43
CA THR A 313 3.95 -18.58 -1.45
C THR A 313 3.03 -18.30 -0.29
N PHE A 314 3.47 -18.64 0.91
CA PHE A 314 2.76 -18.42 2.17
C PHE A 314 3.55 -17.42 3.01
N MET A 315 2.87 -16.48 3.62
CA MET A 315 3.45 -15.45 4.46
C MET A 315 2.86 -15.56 5.85
N LEU A 316 3.72 -15.74 6.85
CA LEU A 316 3.32 -15.65 8.24
C LEU A 316 3.35 -14.18 8.66
N VAL A 317 2.21 -13.69 9.12
CA VAL A 317 2.02 -12.28 9.49
C VAL A 317 1.62 -12.19 10.95
N HIS A 318 2.40 -11.44 11.73
CA HIS A 318 2.01 -11.06 13.09
C HIS A 318 1.20 -9.77 13.03
N THR A 319 0.05 -9.79 13.70
CA THR A 319 -0.86 -8.65 13.71
C THR A 319 -0.47 -7.60 14.72
N LEU A 320 -0.79 -6.35 14.39
CA LEU A 320 -0.78 -5.24 15.33
C LEU A 320 -2.13 -5.22 16.05
N GLU A 321 -2.09 -5.12 17.38
CA GLU A 321 -3.29 -5.01 18.20
C GLU A 321 -3.78 -3.57 18.28
N ASP A 322 -5.09 -3.41 18.25
CA ASP A 322 -5.74 -2.13 18.43
C ASP A 322 -5.59 -1.68 19.89
N LEU A 323 -5.57 -0.36 20.11
CA LEU A 323 -5.64 0.19 21.46
C LEU A 323 -6.97 -0.17 22.12
N THR A 324 -7.00 -0.19 23.45
CA THR A 324 -8.27 -0.27 24.17
C THR A 324 -9.15 0.94 23.83
N ALA A 325 -10.46 0.81 23.99
CA ALA A 325 -11.38 1.91 23.71
C ALA A 325 -11.07 3.16 24.56
N GLU A 326 -10.55 2.98 25.77
CA GLU A 326 -10.14 4.08 26.64
C GLU A 326 -8.91 4.80 26.12
N GLU A 327 -7.84 4.06 25.82
CA GLU A 327 -6.60 4.62 25.27
C GLU A 327 -6.85 5.30 23.92
N TYR A 328 -7.67 4.68 23.05
CA TYR A 328 -7.97 5.25 21.73
C TYR A 328 -8.67 6.62 21.87
N ARG A 329 -9.60 6.76 22.81
CA ARG A 329 -10.31 8.02 23.09
C ARG A 329 -9.40 9.15 23.57
N GLN A 330 -8.26 8.83 24.19
CA GLN A 330 -7.26 9.82 24.59
C GLN A 330 -6.49 10.38 23.39
N THR A 331 -6.45 9.64 22.28
CA THR A 331 -5.74 10.07 21.08
C THR A 331 -6.56 11.09 20.28
N PRO A 332 -5.90 12.05 19.59
CA PRO A 332 -6.61 13.01 18.75
C PRO A 332 -7.39 12.33 17.62
N TYR A 333 -7.01 11.11 17.21
CA TYR A 333 -7.64 10.38 16.11
C TYR A 333 -9.07 9.94 16.40
N ALA A 334 -9.48 9.83 17.67
CA ALA A 334 -10.84 9.45 18.03
C ALA A 334 -11.90 10.49 17.67
N ALA A 335 -11.51 11.77 17.62
CA ALA A 335 -12.43 12.89 17.36
C ALA A 335 -12.36 13.41 15.91
N LEU A 336 -11.49 12.85 15.07
CA LEU A 336 -11.24 13.35 13.72
C LEU A 336 -11.90 12.51 12.65
N ALA A 337 -12.18 13.13 11.50
CA ALA A 337 -12.55 12.41 10.29
C ALA A 337 -11.47 11.38 9.92
N ASP A 338 -11.88 10.26 9.31
CA ASP A 338 -10.96 9.15 9.00
C ASP A 338 -9.92 9.55 7.94
N MET A 339 -8.70 9.76 8.42
CA MET A 339 -7.51 10.04 7.61
C MET A 339 -6.80 8.77 7.12
N GLN A 340 -7.43 7.59 7.25
CA GLN A 340 -6.83 6.27 7.05
C GLN A 340 -5.59 6.04 7.93
N THR A 341 -5.56 6.73 9.08
CA THR A 341 -4.46 6.76 10.04
C THR A 341 -4.99 6.52 11.43
N ARG A 342 -4.38 5.59 12.16
CA ARG A 342 -4.82 5.23 13.51
C ARG A 342 -3.62 4.79 14.38
N PRO A 343 -3.61 5.14 15.66
CA PRO A 343 -2.67 4.59 16.63
C PRO A 343 -3.03 3.14 16.99
N VAL A 344 -2.01 2.31 17.15
CA VAL A 344 -2.11 0.90 17.57
C VAL A 344 -1.00 0.59 18.57
N SER A 345 -1.14 -0.49 19.34
CA SER A 345 -0.10 -0.91 20.28
C SER A 345 1.13 -1.43 19.54
N CYS A 346 2.32 -1.14 20.08
CA CYS A 346 3.56 -1.78 19.64
C CYS A 346 3.69 -3.23 20.12
N THR A 347 2.88 -3.65 21.09
CA THR A 347 2.90 -4.99 21.64
C THR A 347 2.53 -5.99 20.55
N GLN A 348 3.41 -6.98 20.35
CA GLN A 348 3.19 -8.00 19.34
C GLN A 348 2.02 -8.88 19.77
N SER A 349 1.03 -9.03 18.89
CA SER A 349 -0.05 -10.00 19.11
C SER A 349 0.51 -11.42 19.09
N ASP A 350 -0.02 -12.28 19.96
CA ASP A 350 0.14 -13.73 19.85
C ASP A 350 -0.60 -14.31 18.62
N ARG A 351 -1.45 -13.50 17.97
CA ARG A 351 -2.19 -13.90 16.78
C ARG A 351 -1.32 -13.74 15.54
N SER A 352 -0.95 -14.91 15.01
CA SER A 352 -0.33 -15.05 13.70
C SER A 352 -1.35 -15.55 12.66
N TYR A 353 -1.19 -15.11 11.42
CA TYR A 353 -2.00 -15.56 10.29
C TYR A 353 -1.10 -15.99 9.15
N ILE A 354 -1.46 -17.09 8.49
CA ILE A 354 -0.94 -17.43 7.18
C ILE A 354 -1.78 -16.73 6.13
N ILE A 355 -1.11 -16.03 5.23
CA ILE A 355 -1.73 -15.39 4.07
C ILE A 355 -0.94 -15.72 2.80
N GLU A 356 -1.60 -15.55 1.67
CA GLU A 356 -0.99 -15.65 0.33
C GLU A 356 -0.95 -14.27 -0.34
N PRO A 357 -0.16 -14.07 -1.41
CA PRO A 357 0.00 -12.78 -2.08
C PRO A 357 -1.32 -12.06 -2.42
N GLU A 358 -2.35 -12.80 -2.82
CA GLU A 358 -3.69 -12.29 -3.15
C GLU A 358 -4.45 -11.67 -1.97
N HIS A 359 -4.08 -12.02 -0.74
CA HIS A 359 -4.70 -11.49 0.47
C HIS A 359 -4.11 -10.13 0.88
N ILE A 360 -2.97 -9.73 0.32
CA ILE A 360 -2.36 -8.43 0.60
C ILE A 360 -3.16 -7.33 -0.09
N VAL A 361 -3.61 -6.35 0.69
CA VAL A 361 -4.24 -5.13 0.16
C VAL A 361 -3.18 -4.13 -0.30
N CYS A 362 -2.25 -3.79 0.59
CA CYS A 362 -1.17 -2.86 0.30
C CYS A 362 -0.11 -2.87 1.41
N HIS A 363 0.96 -2.09 1.21
CA HIS A 363 1.85 -1.71 2.31
C HIS A 363 1.12 -0.78 3.29
N ALA A 364 1.36 -0.96 4.59
CA ALA A 364 0.99 0.01 5.61
C ALA A 364 2.25 0.76 6.03
N VAL A 365 2.12 2.06 6.31
CA VAL A 365 3.24 2.85 6.83
C VAL A 365 3.10 2.93 8.34
N VAL A 366 4.16 2.58 9.05
CA VAL A 366 4.17 2.55 10.52
C VAL A 366 5.18 3.56 11.04
N TYR A 367 4.79 4.36 12.02
CA TYR A 367 5.67 5.31 12.69
C TYR A 367 5.66 5.05 14.19
N ARG A 368 6.78 4.60 14.74
CA ARG A 368 6.91 4.26 16.16
C ARG A 368 6.98 5.53 17.00
N ARG A 369 6.19 5.59 18.07
CA ARG A 369 6.17 6.68 19.04
C ARG A 369 6.45 6.14 20.45
N PRO A 370 7.21 6.88 21.26
CA PRO A 370 7.56 6.45 22.61
C PRO A 370 6.35 6.47 23.54
N THR A 371 6.48 5.77 24.67
CA THR A 371 5.54 5.82 25.80
C THR A 371 5.22 7.26 26.21
N GLY A 372 3.97 7.51 26.59
CA GLY A 372 3.46 8.83 26.96
C GLY A 372 2.96 9.67 25.77
N THR A 373 3.13 9.19 24.53
CA THR A 373 2.54 9.85 23.36
C THR A 373 1.01 9.84 23.49
N PHE A 374 0.37 11.02 23.38
CA PHE A 374 -1.06 11.23 23.65
C PHE A 374 -1.52 10.90 25.07
N GLY A 375 -0.59 10.74 26.03
CA GLY A 375 -0.92 10.32 27.39
C GLY A 375 -1.11 8.81 27.56
N VAL A 376 -0.81 8.01 26.53
CA VAL A 376 -0.92 6.54 26.57
C VAL A 376 0.36 5.93 27.17
N ASP A 377 0.21 5.08 28.19
CA ASP A 377 1.33 4.46 28.93
C ASP A 377 1.88 3.19 28.25
N GLN A 378 2.04 3.24 26.93
CA GLN A 378 2.76 2.23 26.16
C GLN A 378 3.32 2.83 24.86
N GLU A 379 4.28 2.14 24.26
CA GLU A 379 4.74 2.51 22.92
C GLU A 379 3.65 2.29 21.88
N LEU A 380 3.58 3.19 20.90
CA LEU A 380 2.56 3.18 19.86
C LEU A 380 3.19 3.06 18.47
N TYR A 381 2.49 2.39 17.56
CA TYR A 381 2.64 2.65 16.13
C TYR A 381 1.50 3.55 15.67
N ILE A 382 1.83 4.66 15.02
CA ILE A 382 0.87 5.33 14.16
C ILE A 382 0.88 4.59 12.83
N VAL A 383 -0.26 4.01 12.44
CA VAL A 383 -0.38 3.21 11.22
C VAL A 383 -1.20 3.98 10.21
N ASN A 384 -0.63 4.22 9.03
CA ASN A 384 -1.32 4.79 7.89
C ASN A 384 -1.51 3.72 6.80
N THR A 385 -2.74 3.63 6.28
CA THR A 385 -3.12 2.67 5.24
C THR A 385 -3.48 3.35 3.91
N ALA A 386 -3.17 4.63 3.74
CA ALA A 386 -3.58 5.41 2.56
C ALA A 386 -2.88 5.02 1.26
N LEU A 387 -1.82 4.20 1.34
CA LEU A 387 -1.27 3.51 0.17
C LEU A 387 -2.28 2.55 -0.48
N SER A 388 -3.33 2.14 0.27
CA SER A 388 -4.51 1.40 -0.19
C SER A 388 -5.46 2.29 -1.01
N ARG A 389 -5.01 2.79 -2.16
CA ARG A 389 -5.84 3.64 -3.03
C ARG A 389 -6.89 2.87 -3.85
N GLY A 390 -7.29 1.67 -3.42
CA GLY A 390 -8.31 0.86 -4.12
C GLY A 390 -7.94 0.43 -5.55
N ARG A 391 -6.64 0.35 -5.86
CA ARG A 391 -6.15 -0.12 -7.16
C ARG A 391 -6.28 -1.65 -7.20
N LYS A 392 -7.22 -2.14 -8.01
CA LYS A 392 -7.40 -3.57 -8.29
C LYS A 392 -6.39 -4.04 -9.34
#